data_AF-A0A6N7ZCQ4-F1
#
_entry.id   AF-A0A6N7ZCQ4-F1
#
_cell.length_a   1.000
_cell.length_b   1.000
_cell.length_c   1.000
_cell.angle_alpha   90.00
_cell.angle_beta   90.00
_cell.angle_gamma   90.00
#
_symmetry.space_group_name_H-M   'P 1'
#
loop_
_entity.id
_entity.type
_entity.pdbx_description
1 polymer ?
#
loop_
_entity_poly.entity_id
_entity_poly.type
_entity_poly.pdbx_seq_one_letter_code
_entity_poly.pdbx_strand_id
1 'polypeptide(L)'
;MSYPRYRRGVFAVIDGQSRPVSYTVGENYVYPPSGDRTEPIPVDMCERVVSIQVYATYRGHGVLVDDMDENGNALVMEAEWDHEWATANGFLHENKYEYFKTVEVTELRDYYEKQLDLLFLRWRSAHFSRPLEGLPLTGGWANGSPQIIDGRPRSGVLETEDGRTVEVTTRAEYFGHPCEIAGISADGSVGLYYLGDDHDRAAADGFEPGEDARWARTVHIYDLARYQEHHADLDFEKWRSTREPANGT
;
A
#
# COMPACT_ATOMS: atom_id res chain seq x y z
N MET A 1 7.68 -13.01 -23.67
CA MET A 1 6.52 -12.89 -22.74
C MET A 1 6.64 -11.56 -22.02
N SER A 2 5.59 -10.79 -21.81
CA SER A 2 5.62 -9.59 -20.93
C SER A 2 5.52 -10.01 -19.45
N TYR A 3 5.85 -9.12 -18.50
CA TYR A 3 5.49 -9.37 -17.08
C TYR A 3 3.99 -9.14 -16.92
N PRO A 4 3.27 -9.93 -16.10
CA PRO A 4 1.87 -9.66 -15.79
C PRO A 4 1.73 -8.26 -15.18
N ARG A 5 0.79 -7.48 -15.71
CA ARG A 5 0.48 -6.17 -15.17
C ARG A 5 -0.32 -6.34 -13.88
N TYR A 6 0.06 -5.64 -12.82
CA TYR A 6 -0.82 -5.42 -11.67
C TYR A 6 -2.08 -4.65 -12.08
N ARG A 7 -3.13 -4.79 -11.28
CA ARG A 7 -4.38 -4.07 -11.50
C ARG A 7 -4.25 -2.63 -10.98
N ARG A 8 -5.03 -1.72 -11.55
CA ARG A 8 -5.08 -0.31 -11.14
C ARG A 8 -6.51 0.19 -11.05
N GLY A 9 -6.74 1.15 -10.18
CA GLY A 9 -8.07 1.75 -9.96
C GLY A 9 -8.73 1.23 -8.69
N VAL A 10 -10.06 1.38 -8.62
CA VAL A 10 -10.81 1.03 -7.41
C VAL A 10 -11.47 -0.34 -7.56
N PHE A 11 -11.31 -1.16 -6.53
CA PHE A 11 -11.85 -2.52 -6.48
C PHE A 11 -12.64 -2.74 -5.20
N ALA A 12 -13.75 -3.46 -5.30
CA ALA A 12 -14.48 -4.00 -4.16
C ALA A 12 -14.22 -5.50 -4.06
N VAL A 13 -13.91 -5.99 -2.86
CA VAL A 13 -13.81 -7.43 -2.56
C VAL A 13 -15.18 -7.89 -2.06
N ILE A 14 -15.82 -8.79 -2.82
CA ILE A 14 -17.16 -9.30 -2.57
C ILE A 14 -17.10 -10.82 -2.69
N ASP A 15 -17.46 -11.54 -1.62
CA ASP A 15 -17.39 -13.00 -1.55
C ASP A 15 -15.99 -13.54 -1.92
N GLY A 16 -14.94 -12.88 -1.40
CA GLY A 16 -13.53 -13.19 -1.69
C GLY A 16 -13.06 -12.85 -3.11
N GLN A 17 -13.89 -12.24 -3.95
CA GLN A 17 -13.53 -11.85 -5.32
C GLN A 17 -13.40 -10.34 -5.44
N SER A 18 -12.25 -9.89 -5.93
CA SER A 18 -12.04 -8.50 -6.29
C SER A 18 -12.70 -8.15 -7.62
N ARG A 19 -13.47 -7.05 -7.63
CA ARG A 19 -14.18 -6.56 -8.81
C ARG A 19 -13.93 -5.07 -9.00
N PRO A 20 -13.65 -4.62 -10.24
CA PRO A 20 -13.50 -3.19 -10.51
C PRO A 20 -14.82 -2.48 -10.22
N VAL A 21 -14.77 -1.31 -9.58
CA VAL A 21 -15.93 -0.48 -9.25
C VAL A 21 -15.55 1.00 -9.33
N SER A 22 -16.54 1.88 -9.32
CA SER A 22 -16.34 3.28 -8.90
C SER A 22 -16.88 3.48 -7.48
N TYR A 23 -16.15 4.27 -6.70
CA TYR A 23 -16.51 4.59 -5.32
C TYR A 23 -16.01 5.99 -4.99
N THR A 24 -16.84 6.77 -4.30
CA THR A 24 -16.45 8.04 -3.70
C THR A 24 -16.37 7.84 -2.18
N VAL A 25 -15.24 8.21 -1.59
CA VAL A 25 -14.99 8.01 -0.16
C VAL A 25 -16.10 8.66 0.67
N GLY A 26 -16.72 7.88 1.55
CA GLY A 26 -17.83 8.31 2.40
C GLY A 26 -19.22 7.92 1.90
N GLU A 27 -19.34 7.50 0.63
CA GLU A 27 -20.59 7.00 0.09
C GLU A 27 -20.97 5.62 0.65
N ASN A 28 -22.26 5.27 0.51
CA ASN A 28 -22.83 4.01 1.00
C ASN A 28 -22.85 2.89 -0.04
N TYR A 29 -22.52 3.19 -1.29
CA TYR A 29 -22.60 2.24 -2.39
C TYR A 29 -21.36 2.32 -3.28
N VAL A 30 -20.96 1.16 -3.80
CA VAL A 30 -20.04 1.06 -4.94
C VAL A 30 -20.84 0.81 -6.22
N TYR A 31 -20.32 1.29 -7.34
CA TYR A 31 -20.97 1.18 -8.63
C TYR A 31 -20.14 0.29 -9.55
N PRO A 32 -20.66 -0.86 -10.00
CA PRO A 32 -20.01 -1.66 -11.03
C PRO A 32 -19.75 -0.85 -12.31
N PRO A 33 -18.81 -1.27 -13.16
CA PRO A 33 -18.60 -0.65 -14.47
C PRO A 33 -19.87 -0.78 -15.32
N SER A 34 -20.13 0.23 -16.15
CA SER A 34 -21.29 0.27 -17.04
C SER A 34 -21.36 -1.00 -17.92
N GLY A 35 -22.31 -1.90 -17.64
CA GLY A 35 -22.51 -3.14 -18.39
C GLY A 35 -22.73 -4.39 -17.53
N ASP A 36 -22.23 -4.41 -16.30
CA ASP A 36 -22.45 -5.47 -15.31
C ASP A 36 -23.34 -4.95 -14.18
N ARG A 37 -24.49 -5.59 -13.90
CA ARG A 37 -25.47 -5.23 -12.86
C ARG A 37 -25.75 -3.72 -12.71
N THR A 38 -26.93 -3.28 -13.15
CA THR A 38 -27.36 -1.88 -13.05
C THR A 38 -27.59 -1.36 -11.62
N GLU A 39 -27.56 -2.21 -10.61
CA GLU A 39 -27.87 -1.83 -9.23
C GLU A 39 -26.58 -1.57 -8.42
N PRO A 40 -26.47 -0.42 -7.73
CA PRO A 40 -25.38 -0.13 -6.82
C PRO A 40 -25.29 -1.18 -5.70
N ILE A 41 -24.08 -1.54 -5.29
CA ILE A 41 -23.83 -2.54 -4.24
C ILE A 41 -23.55 -1.80 -2.93
N PRO A 42 -24.28 -2.07 -1.83
CA PRO A 42 -23.98 -1.48 -0.52
C PRO A 42 -22.55 -1.81 -0.08
N VAL A 43 -21.83 -0.82 0.46
CA VAL A 43 -20.45 -1.03 0.96
C VAL A 43 -20.40 -2.02 2.12
N ASP A 44 -21.49 -2.20 2.86
CA ASP A 44 -21.58 -3.18 3.96
C ASP A 44 -21.63 -4.63 3.46
N MET A 45 -21.85 -4.84 2.16
CA MET A 45 -21.69 -6.16 1.51
C MET A 45 -20.28 -6.39 0.98
N CYS A 46 -19.42 -5.36 0.99
CA CYS A 46 -18.04 -5.47 0.55
C CYS A 46 -17.17 -5.79 1.77
N GLU A 47 -16.34 -6.81 1.66
CA GLU A 47 -15.31 -7.07 2.68
C GLU A 47 -14.37 -5.86 2.80
N ARG A 48 -14.01 -5.30 1.63
CA ARG A 48 -13.15 -4.11 1.49
C ARG A 48 -13.45 -3.39 0.18
N VAL A 49 -13.17 -2.08 0.17
CA VAL A 49 -13.05 -1.30 -1.06
C VAL A 49 -11.67 -0.67 -1.05
N VAL A 50 -10.86 -0.96 -2.06
CA VAL A 50 -9.46 -0.55 -2.12
C VAL A 50 -9.17 0.26 -3.37
N SER A 51 -8.36 1.31 -3.24
CA SER A 51 -7.72 1.96 -4.39
C SER A 51 -6.35 1.35 -4.58
N ILE A 52 -6.09 0.84 -5.78
CA ILE A 52 -4.85 0.12 -6.11
C ILE A 52 -4.02 0.97 -7.05
N GLN A 53 -2.77 1.18 -6.66
CA GLN A 53 -1.71 1.80 -7.46
C GLN A 53 -0.48 0.89 -7.46
N VAL A 54 0.29 0.96 -8.52
CA VAL A 54 1.46 0.12 -8.73
C VAL A 54 2.70 0.99 -8.69
N TYR A 55 3.71 0.54 -7.98
CA TYR A 55 4.94 1.27 -7.79
C TYR A 55 6.15 0.38 -8.04
N ALA A 56 7.28 1.02 -8.30
CA ALA A 56 8.57 0.40 -8.48
C ALA A 56 9.67 1.40 -8.08
N THR A 57 10.91 0.94 -8.09
CA THR A 57 12.10 1.79 -8.01
C THR A 57 12.74 1.88 -9.40
N TYR A 58 13.03 3.08 -9.88
CA TYR A 58 13.85 3.33 -11.07
C TYR A 58 15.07 4.14 -10.66
N ARG A 59 16.27 3.58 -10.85
CA ARG A 59 17.56 4.21 -10.48
C ARG A 59 17.60 4.74 -9.04
N GLY A 60 17.01 4.00 -8.10
CA GLY A 60 17.02 4.32 -6.69
C GLY A 60 15.88 5.23 -6.21
N HIS A 61 14.97 5.65 -7.10
CA HIS A 61 13.83 6.49 -6.74
C HIS A 61 12.50 5.80 -7.01
N GLY A 62 11.53 6.04 -6.15
CA GLY A 62 10.16 5.58 -6.28
C GLY A 62 9.46 6.18 -7.50
N VAL A 63 8.86 5.31 -8.30
CA VAL A 63 8.03 5.67 -9.44
C VAL A 63 6.69 4.95 -9.38
N LEU A 64 5.62 5.64 -9.79
CA LEU A 64 4.32 5.03 -10.04
C LEU A 64 4.33 4.44 -11.45
N VAL A 65 3.91 3.19 -11.59
CA VAL A 65 3.80 2.54 -12.89
C VAL A 65 2.40 2.74 -13.43
N ASP A 66 2.26 3.68 -14.37
CA ASP A 66 0.95 4.04 -14.92
C ASP A 66 0.48 2.98 -15.91
N ASP A 67 1.31 2.66 -16.90
CA ASP A 67 0.97 1.75 -17.99
C ASP A 67 2.11 0.80 -18.37
N MET A 68 1.77 -0.30 -19.02
CA MET A 68 2.75 -1.22 -19.61
C MET A 68 2.26 -1.68 -20.98
N ASP A 69 3.14 -1.64 -21.98
CA ASP A 69 2.84 -2.10 -23.33
C ASP A 69 3.24 -3.58 -23.53
N GLU A 70 2.81 -4.15 -24.65
CA GLU A 70 3.12 -5.53 -25.03
C GLU A 70 4.61 -5.76 -25.35
N ASN A 71 5.36 -4.68 -25.60
CA ASN A 71 6.78 -4.71 -25.93
C ASN A 71 7.66 -4.79 -24.67
N GLY A 72 7.07 -4.69 -23.48
CA GLY A 72 7.81 -4.73 -22.21
C GLY A 72 8.34 -3.36 -21.78
N ASN A 73 7.74 -2.28 -22.28
CA ASN A 73 7.98 -0.93 -21.78
C ASN A 73 6.91 -0.55 -20.74
N ALA A 74 7.32 0.17 -19.71
CA ALA A 74 6.45 0.79 -18.72
C ALA A 74 6.43 2.31 -18.91
N LEU A 75 5.23 2.90 -18.91
CA LEU A 75 5.05 4.32 -18.64
C LEU A 75 5.10 4.52 -17.13
N VAL A 76 6.10 5.24 -16.65
CA VAL A 76 6.30 5.52 -15.23
C VAL A 76 6.19 7.01 -14.95
N MET A 77 5.64 7.35 -13.80
CA MET A 77 5.53 8.70 -13.27
C MET A 77 6.43 8.84 -12.03
N GLU A 78 7.12 9.97 -11.90
CA GLU A 78 7.88 10.27 -10.69
C GLU A 78 6.94 10.40 -9.47
N ALA A 79 7.32 9.81 -8.32
CA ALA A 79 6.42 9.66 -7.17
C ALA A 79 6.92 10.33 -5.87
N GLU A 80 8.15 10.83 -5.84
CA GLU A 80 8.81 11.41 -4.66
C GLU A 80 8.81 12.95 -4.65
N TRP A 81 8.30 13.58 -5.71
CA TRP A 81 8.30 15.02 -5.94
C TRP A 81 9.71 15.61 -6.11
N ASP A 82 10.69 14.80 -6.54
CA ASP A 82 12.05 15.25 -6.87
C ASP A 82 12.13 15.68 -8.34
N HIS A 83 11.69 16.91 -8.62
CA HIS A 83 11.67 17.46 -9.97
C HIS A 83 13.06 17.59 -10.61
N GLU A 84 14.09 17.83 -9.80
CA GLU A 84 15.47 17.99 -10.29
C GLU A 84 15.98 16.64 -10.79
N TRP A 85 15.81 15.59 -9.97
CA TRP A 85 16.15 14.23 -10.36
C TRP A 85 15.35 13.75 -11.58
N ALA A 86 14.04 14.01 -11.60
CA ALA A 86 13.17 13.61 -12.71
C ALA A 86 13.66 14.19 -14.04
N THR A 87 13.95 15.49 -14.04
CA THR A 87 14.45 16.21 -15.22
C THR A 87 15.81 15.68 -15.64
N ALA A 88 16.74 15.49 -14.71
CA ALA A 88 18.08 14.96 -14.98
C ALA A 88 18.05 13.53 -15.55
N ASN A 89 17.04 12.75 -15.19
CA ASN A 89 16.85 11.38 -15.67
C ASN A 89 15.93 11.29 -16.89
N GLY A 90 15.57 12.42 -17.51
CA GLY A 90 14.85 12.47 -18.78
C GLY A 90 13.37 12.13 -18.68
N PHE A 91 12.74 12.39 -17.53
CA PHE A 91 11.29 12.45 -17.46
C PHE A 91 10.79 13.74 -18.13
N LEU A 92 9.67 13.63 -18.83
CA LEU A 92 9.02 14.72 -19.54
C LEU A 92 7.84 15.24 -18.73
N HIS A 93 7.69 16.56 -18.73
CA HIS A 93 6.63 17.25 -18.00
C HIS A 93 5.33 17.20 -18.82
N GLU A 94 4.31 16.50 -18.33
CA GLU A 94 2.98 16.52 -18.98
C GLU A 94 2.12 17.67 -18.44
N ASN A 95 2.22 17.95 -17.13
CA ASN A 95 1.63 19.11 -16.48
C ASN A 95 2.47 19.52 -15.26
N LYS A 96 2.15 20.64 -14.60
CA LYS A 96 2.94 21.24 -13.51
C LYS A 96 3.40 20.25 -12.42
N TYR A 97 2.68 19.15 -12.20
CA TYR A 97 2.91 18.23 -11.09
C TYR A 97 3.32 16.81 -11.52
N GLU A 98 3.30 16.49 -12.82
CA GLU A 98 3.46 15.13 -13.28
C GLU A 98 4.57 15.02 -14.33
N TYR A 99 5.57 14.20 -14.01
CA TYR A 99 6.73 13.90 -14.83
C TYR A 99 6.67 12.43 -15.24
N PHE A 100 6.61 12.16 -16.54
CA PHE A 100 6.46 10.82 -17.10
C PHE A 100 7.66 10.40 -17.93
N LYS A 101 7.93 9.10 -17.96
CA LYS A 101 8.95 8.50 -18.81
C LYS A 101 8.56 7.09 -19.21
N THR A 102 8.87 6.71 -20.44
CA THR A 102 8.84 5.31 -20.86
C THR A 102 10.20 4.67 -20.58
N VAL A 103 10.20 3.55 -19.86
CA VAL A 103 11.41 2.76 -19.52
C VAL A 103 11.17 1.28 -19.82
N GLU A 104 12.22 0.50 -20.03
CA GLU A 104 12.06 -0.96 -20.09
C GLU A 104 11.68 -1.49 -18.71
N VAL A 105 10.73 -2.43 -18.62
CA VAL A 105 10.30 -3.01 -17.33
C VAL A 105 11.47 -3.68 -16.59
N THR A 106 12.48 -4.15 -17.33
CA THR A 106 13.72 -4.73 -16.79
C THR A 106 14.61 -3.72 -16.04
N GLU A 107 14.43 -2.42 -16.26
CA GLU A 107 15.14 -1.36 -15.51
C GLU A 107 14.53 -1.09 -14.14
N LEU A 108 13.29 -1.54 -13.89
CA LEU A 108 12.60 -1.35 -12.62
C LEU A 108 13.11 -2.36 -11.57
N ARG A 109 13.09 -1.97 -10.29
CA ARG A 109 13.34 -2.83 -9.11
C ARG A 109 12.19 -2.64 -8.12
N ASP A 110 12.15 -3.44 -7.06
CA ASP A 110 11.19 -3.32 -5.94
C ASP A 110 9.74 -3.08 -6.39
N TYR A 111 9.22 -3.95 -7.25
CA TYR A 111 7.88 -3.82 -7.82
C TYR A 111 6.81 -4.19 -6.79
N TYR A 112 5.79 -3.35 -6.58
CA TYR A 112 4.74 -3.62 -5.59
C TYR A 112 3.38 -2.98 -5.90
N GLU A 113 2.32 -3.56 -5.34
CA GLU A 113 1.00 -2.91 -5.24
C GLU A 113 0.83 -2.18 -3.91
N LYS A 114 0.29 -0.97 -3.99
CA LYS A 114 -0.21 -0.20 -2.86
C LYS A 114 -1.73 -0.21 -2.90
N GLN A 115 -2.36 -0.84 -1.90
CA GLN A 115 -3.81 -0.95 -1.80
C GLN A 115 -4.31 -0.09 -0.64
N LEU A 116 -4.79 1.12 -0.94
CA LEU A 116 -5.37 2.04 0.06
C LEU A 116 -6.78 1.59 0.42
N ASP A 117 -7.06 1.37 1.71
CA ASP A 117 -8.37 0.94 2.20
C ASP A 117 -9.34 2.12 2.32
N LEU A 118 -10.26 2.23 1.36
CA LEU A 118 -11.21 3.33 1.28
C LEU A 118 -12.34 3.21 2.31
N LEU A 119 -12.52 2.04 2.94
CA LEU A 119 -13.50 1.82 4.00
C LEU A 119 -12.89 1.92 5.41
N PHE A 120 -11.58 2.20 5.53
CA PHE A 120 -10.88 2.21 6.81
C PHE A 120 -11.58 3.04 7.88
N LEU A 121 -12.02 4.26 7.56
CA LEU A 121 -12.67 5.15 8.53
C LEU A 121 -14.02 4.60 9.03
N ARG A 122 -14.78 3.93 8.15
CA ARG A 122 -16.05 3.27 8.49
C ARG A 122 -15.75 2.05 9.37
N TRP A 123 -14.87 1.17 8.92
CA TRP A 123 -14.43 -0.02 9.66
C TRP A 123 -13.97 0.36 11.07
N ARG A 124 -13.03 1.31 11.18
CA ARG A 124 -12.52 1.80 12.47
C ARG A 124 -13.65 2.22 13.41
N SER A 125 -14.62 2.97 12.90
CA SER A 125 -15.73 3.49 13.71
C SER A 125 -16.74 2.42 14.12
N ALA A 126 -16.82 1.31 13.38
CA ALA A 126 -17.70 0.18 13.69
C ALA A 126 -17.10 -0.73 14.78
N HIS A 127 -15.76 -0.85 14.84
CA HIS A 127 -15.10 -1.81 15.73
C HIS A 127 -14.47 -1.20 16.99
N PHE A 128 -14.16 0.09 16.99
CA PHE A 128 -13.45 0.72 18.10
C PHE A 128 -14.18 1.93 18.65
N SER A 129 -14.15 2.07 19.97
CA SER A 129 -14.54 3.31 20.63
C SER A 129 -13.42 4.33 20.48
N ARG A 130 -13.77 5.63 20.52
CA ARG A 130 -12.75 6.67 20.66
C ARG A 130 -12.03 6.50 21.99
N PRO A 131 -10.71 6.78 22.04
CA PRO A 131 -9.95 6.65 23.27
C PRO A 131 -10.47 7.65 24.30
N LEU A 132 -10.56 7.23 25.56
CA LEU A 132 -10.77 8.15 26.66
C LEU A 132 -9.43 8.80 27.00
N GLU A 133 -9.43 10.11 27.11
CA GLU A 133 -8.22 10.88 27.40
C GLU A 133 -7.57 10.42 28.71
N GLY A 134 -6.26 10.19 28.69
CA GLY A 134 -5.48 9.79 29.86
C GLY A 134 -5.48 8.29 30.19
N LEU A 135 -6.17 7.44 29.42
CA LEU A 135 -6.03 5.99 29.58
C LEU A 135 -4.75 5.48 28.88
N PRO A 136 -3.92 4.68 29.57
CA PRO A 136 -2.73 4.11 28.97
C PRO A 136 -3.10 3.05 27.92
N LEU A 137 -2.46 3.13 26.76
CA LEU A 137 -2.50 2.08 25.74
C LEU A 137 -1.57 0.95 26.16
N THR A 138 -2.03 -0.30 26.11
CA THR A 138 -1.29 -1.44 26.65
C THR A 138 -1.13 -2.60 25.66
N GLY A 139 -1.50 -2.41 24.39
CA GLY A 139 -1.54 -3.46 23.38
C GLY A 139 -0.99 -3.05 22.00
N GLY A 140 -1.45 -3.75 20.96
CA GLY A 140 -1.13 -3.45 19.56
C GLY A 140 0.07 -4.20 18.98
N TRP A 141 0.73 -5.07 19.74
CA TRP A 141 1.92 -5.79 19.28
C TRP A 141 1.60 -7.22 18.85
N ALA A 142 2.32 -7.70 17.82
CA ALA A 142 2.18 -9.06 17.28
C ALA A 142 2.37 -10.18 18.34
N ASN A 143 3.10 -9.88 19.42
CA ASN A 143 3.45 -10.83 20.48
C ASN A 143 2.52 -10.76 21.72
N GLY A 144 1.42 -9.99 21.65
CA GLY A 144 0.50 -9.73 22.78
C GLY A 144 -0.96 -10.17 22.57
N SER A 145 -1.23 -11.01 21.57
CA SER A 145 -2.58 -11.33 21.02
C SER A 145 -3.12 -10.26 20.04
N PRO A 146 -2.42 -10.00 18.92
CA PRO A 146 -2.97 -9.16 17.86
C PRO A 146 -4.27 -9.78 17.35
N GLN A 147 -5.30 -8.95 17.18
CA GLN A 147 -6.56 -9.41 16.58
C GLN A 147 -6.56 -9.08 15.09
N ILE A 148 -6.94 -10.08 14.28
CA ILE A 148 -7.38 -9.88 12.92
C ILE A 148 -8.89 -9.66 12.99
N ILE A 149 -9.33 -8.40 12.87
CA ILE A 149 -10.75 -8.01 12.94
C ILE A 149 -11.20 -7.73 11.50
N ASP A 150 -12.13 -8.53 11.00
CA ASP A 150 -12.63 -8.47 9.62
C ASP A 150 -11.50 -8.37 8.59
N GLY A 151 -10.52 -9.25 8.75
CA GLY A 151 -9.37 -9.36 7.86
C GLY A 151 -8.31 -8.27 8.01
N ARG A 152 -8.29 -7.49 9.12
CA ARG A 152 -7.31 -6.41 9.35
C ARG A 152 -6.60 -6.53 10.70
N PRO A 153 -5.28 -6.27 10.80
CA PRO A 153 -4.35 -6.04 9.69
C PRO A 153 -4.01 -7.34 8.95
N ARG A 154 -3.59 -7.24 7.69
CA ARG A 154 -3.05 -8.37 6.92
C ARG A 154 -1.53 -8.29 6.87
N SER A 155 -0.89 -9.42 7.07
CA SER A 155 0.55 -9.57 6.86
C SER A 155 0.90 -10.99 6.44
N GLY A 156 2.08 -11.15 5.84
CA GLY A 156 2.64 -12.43 5.45
C GLY A 156 2.64 -12.67 3.94
N VAL A 157 3.07 -13.86 3.55
CA VAL A 157 3.19 -14.27 2.15
C VAL A 157 1.86 -14.83 1.65
N LEU A 158 1.36 -14.28 0.54
CA LEU A 158 0.07 -14.62 -0.05
C LEU A 158 0.22 -14.85 -1.55
N GLU A 159 -0.62 -15.72 -2.10
CA GLU A 159 -0.81 -15.81 -3.55
C GLU A 159 -1.95 -14.86 -3.95
N THR A 160 -1.72 -14.00 -4.93
CA THR A 160 -2.73 -13.08 -5.48
C THR A 160 -3.69 -13.83 -6.41
N GLU A 161 -4.82 -13.19 -6.75
CA GLU A 161 -5.84 -13.78 -7.65
C GLU A 161 -5.29 -14.12 -9.05
N ASP A 162 -4.20 -13.49 -9.47
CA ASP A 162 -3.51 -13.77 -10.73
C ASP A 162 -2.30 -14.70 -10.58
N GLY A 163 -2.15 -15.35 -9.42
CA GLY A 163 -1.18 -16.42 -9.17
C GLY A 163 0.23 -15.96 -8.81
N ARG A 164 0.43 -14.68 -8.45
CA ARG A 164 1.73 -14.16 -8.03
C ARG A 164 1.93 -14.30 -6.53
N THR A 165 3.16 -14.57 -6.13
CA THR A 165 3.53 -14.60 -4.72
C THR A 165 3.91 -13.19 -4.27
N VAL A 166 3.19 -12.68 -3.27
CA VAL A 166 3.45 -11.35 -2.70
C VAL A 166 3.69 -11.42 -1.20
N GLU A 167 4.61 -10.59 -0.70
CA GLU A 167 4.71 -10.30 0.72
C GLU A 167 3.83 -9.09 1.06
N VAL A 168 2.83 -9.31 1.91
CA VAL A 168 1.91 -8.26 2.35
C VAL A 168 2.34 -7.72 3.70
N THR A 169 2.40 -6.39 3.79
CA THR A 169 2.47 -5.67 5.06
C THR A 169 1.34 -4.65 5.13
N THR A 170 0.75 -4.47 6.31
CA THR A 170 -0.19 -3.39 6.54
C THR A 170 0.59 -2.15 6.97
N ARG A 171 0.30 -1.01 6.34
CA ARG A 171 0.93 0.28 6.62
C ARG A 171 -0.11 1.34 6.93
N ALA A 172 0.29 2.35 7.68
CA ALA A 172 -0.50 3.54 7.95
C ALA A 172 0.41 4.76 8.09
N GLU A 173 -0.20 5.93 8.18
CA GLU A 173 0.47 7.18 8.49
C GLU A 173 0.12 7.62 9.91
N TYR A 174 1.12 8.00 10.70
CA TYR A 174 0.94 8.60 12.04
C TYR A 174 1.76 9.89 12.10
N PHE A 175 1.10 11.04 12.28
CA PHE A 175 1.72 12.38 12.22
C PHE A 175 2.66 12.61 11.01
N GLY A 176 2.26 12.08 9.84
CA GLY A 176 3.05 12.19 8.61
C GLY A 176 4.20 11.18 8.51
N HIS A 177 4.38 10.30 9.50
CA HIS A 177 5.35 9.22 9.44
C HIS A 177 4.77 8.00 8.75
N PRO A 178 5.48 7.40 7.77
CA PRO A 178 5.12 6.09 7.25
C PRO A 178 5.41 5.04 8.33
N CYS A 179 4.42 4.19 8.60
CA CYS A 179 4.54 3.15 9.62
C CYS A 179 4.03 1.81 9.08
N GLU A 180 4.68 0.72 9.50
CA GLU A 180 4.13 -0.62 9.43
C GLU A 180 3.32 -0.91 10.69
N ILE A 181 2.16 -1.53 10.54
CA ILE A 181 1.32 -1.96 11.65
C ILE A 181 1.76 -3.35 12.10
N ALA A 182 2.26 -3.44 13.33
CA ALA A 182 2.63 -4.69 13.97
C ALA A 182 1.41 -5.51 14.40
N GLY A 183 0.33 -4.83 14.80
CA GLY A 183 -0.89 -5.46 15.28
C GLY A 183 -1.91 -4.44 15.77
N ILE A 184 -3.14 -4.92 16.00
CA ILE A 184 -4.23 -4.13 16.58
C ILE A 184 -4.82 -4.95 17.72
N SER A 185 -5.01 -4.33 18.89
CA SER A 185 -5.69 -4.94 20.04
C SER A 185 -7.16 -4.55 20.09
N ALA A 186 -7.97 -5.30 20.84
CA ALA A 186 -9.42 -5.11 20.93
C ALA A 186 -9.83 -3.73 21.47
N ASP A 187 -8.96 -3.08 22.24
CA ASP A 187 -9.15 -1.73 22.77
C ASP A 187 -8.82 -0.62 21.76
N GLY A 188 -8.37 -0.96 20.55
CA GLY A 188 -7.94 -0.01 19.53
C GLY A 188 -6.48 0.42 19.65
N SER A 189 -5.68 -0.16 20.56
CA SER A 189 -4.24 0.03 20.61
C SER A 189 -3.57 -0.57 19.37
N VAL A 190 -2.65 0.17 18.75
CA VAL A 190 -1.91 -0.22 17.54
C VAL A 190 -0.42 -0.08 17.79
N GLY A 191 0.32 -1.16 17.58
CA GLY A 191 1.78 -1.15 17.57
C GLY A 191 2.27 -0.76 16.18
N LEU A 192 3.16 0.22 16.12
CA LEU A 192 3.73 0.76 14.89
C LEU A 192 5.23 0.55 14.88
N TYR A 193 5.76 0.14 13.72
CA TYR A 193 7.17 0.29 13.38
C TYR A 193 7.32 1.47 12.41
N TYR A 194 8.22 2.39 12.73
CA TYR A 194 8.58 3.51 11.86
C TYR A 194 9.36 3.01 10.65
N LEU A 195 9.03 3.53 9.45
CA LEU A 195 9.64 3.12 8.18
C LEU A 195 10.47 4.22 7.51
N GLY A 196 10.58 5.42 8.12
CA GLY A 196 11.33 6.52 7.54
C GLY A 196 12.77 6.59 8.04
N ASP A 197 13.54 7.53 7.48
CA ASP A 197 14.96 7.72 7.81
C ASP A 197 15.21 8.83 8.85
N ASP A 198 14.21 9.65 9.16
CA ASP A 198 14.32 10.80 10.09
C ASP A 198 14.04 10.35 11.54
N HIS A 199 15.03 9.68 12.12
CA HIS A 199 14.93 9.15 13.49
C HIS A 199 14.80 10.24 14.57
N ASP A 200 15.37 11.43 14.35
CA ASP A 200 15.27 12.53 15.32
C ASP A 200 13.84 13.05 15.41
N ARG A 201 13.16 13.20 14.26
CA ARG A 201 11.74 13.55 14.23
C ARG A 201 10.87 12.42 14.78
N ALA A 202 11.17 11.16 14.45
CA ALA A 202 10.45 10.02 15.01
C ALA A 202 10.56 9.98 16.56
N ALA A 203 11.74 10.25 17.12
CA ALA A 203 11.96 10.35 18.56
C ALA A 203 11.14 11.48 19.19
N ALA A 204 11.07 12.65 18.54
CA ALA A 204 10.29 13.79 19.02
C ALA A 204 8.78 13.48 19.08
N ASP A 205 8.29 12.67 18.14
CA ASP A 205 6.91 12.16 18.11
C ASP A 205 6.72 10.88 18.95
N GLY A 206 7.77 10.51 19.70
CA GLY A 206 7.83 9.50 20.75
C GLY A 206 7.85 8.06 20.25
N PHE A 207 8.42 7.82 19.07
CA PHE A 207 8.96 6.50 18.76
C PHE A 207 10.21 6.25 19.61
N GLU A 208 10.44 4.98 19.97
CA GLU A 208 11.61 4.56 20.74
C GLU A 208 12.29 3.38 20.02
N PRO A 209 13.62 3.26 20.05
CA PRO A 209 14.31 2.12 19.46
C PRO A 209 14.00 0.84 20.23
N GLY A 210 13.46 -0.17 19.52
CA GLY A 210 13.21 -1.51 20.04
C GLY A 210 14.46 -2.40 20.08
N GLU A 211 14.29 -3.63 20.59
CA GLU A 211 15.38 -4.61 20.72
C GLU A 211 15.97 -5.05 19.37
N ASP A 212 15.19 -4.97 18.30
CA ASP A 212 15.59 -5.29 16.92
C ASP A 212 16.09 -4.06 16.13
N ALA A 213 16.41 -2.97 16.84
CA ALA A 213 16.79 -1.67 16.31
C ALA A 213 15.72 -0.97 15.44
N ARG A 214 14.48 -1.49 15.40
CA ARG A 214 13.36 -0.78 14.76
C ARG A 214 12.77 0.23 15.74
N TRP A 215 12.48 1.42 15.25
CA TRP A 215 11.79 2.45 16.02
C TRP A 215 10.31 2.10 16.12
N ALA A 216 9.80 2.05 17.35
CA ALA A 216 8.52 1.48 17.70
C ALA A 216 7.69 2.44 18.56
N ARG A 217 6.37 2.41 18.40
CA ARG A 217 5.43 3.18 19.24
C ARG A 217 4.08 2.49 19.32
N THR A 218 3.40 2.63 20.45
CA THR A 218 1.97 2.28 20.57
C THR A 218 1.12 3.53 20.46
N VAL A 219 0.13 3.52 19.57
CA VAL A 219 -0.82 4.62 19.34
C VAL A 219 -2.25 4.08 19.29
N HIS A 220 -3.25 4.96 19.23
CA HIS A 220 -4.62 4.51 19.04
C HIS A 220 -5.00 4.46 17.55
N ILE A 221 -5.89 3.55 17.14
CA ILE A 221 -6.35 3.40 15.75
C ILE A 221 -6.97 4.69 15.16
N TYR A 222 -7.43 5.60 16.02
CA TYR A 222 -7.97 6.90 15.62
C TYR A 222 -6.90 7.93 15.26
N ASP A 223 -5.65 7.71 15.67
CA ASP A 223 -4.51 8.56 15.34
C ASP A 223 -3.93 8.22 13.96
N LEU A 224 -4.37 7.10 13.36
CA LEU A 224 -3.89 6.66 12.06
C LEU A 224 -4.63 7.33 10.90
N ALA A 225 -3.86 7.71 9.90
CA ALA A 225 -4.30 8.11 8.57
C ALA A 225 -3.81 7.10 7.52
N ARG A 226 -4.36 7.20 6.29
CA ARG A 226 -3.89 6.48 5.09
C ARG A 226 -3.59 4.98 5.30
N TYR A 227 -4.53 4.26 5.91
CA TYR A 227 -4.42 2.81 6.10
C TYR A 227 -4.40 2.08 4.77
N GLN A 228 -3.35 1.32 4.51
CA GLN A 228 -3.08 0.70 3.23
C GLN A 228 -2.33 -0.61 3.39
N GLU A 229 -2.34 -1.44 2.37
CA GLU A 229 -1.47 -2.60 2.27
C GLU A 229 -0.39 -2.37 1.22
N HIS A 230 0.79 -2.88 1.51
CA HIS A 230 1.92 -2.95 0.60
C HIS A 230 2.15 -4.42 0.24
N HIS A 231 1.95 -4.74 -1.03
CA HIS A 231 2.05 -6.08 -1.60
C HIS A 231 3.32 -6.15 -2.45
N ALA A 232 4.44 -6.53 -1.84
CA ALA A 232 5.73 -6.62 -2.52
C ALA A 232 5.76 -7.85 -3.44
N ASP A 233 6.10 -7.68 -4.72
CA ASP A 233 6.18 -8.77 -5.69
C ASP A 233 7.45 -9.60 -5.46
N LEU A 234 7.29 -10.86 -5.03
CA LEU A 234 8.43 -11.76 -4.80
C LEU A 234 8.89 -12.46 -6.08
N ASP A 235 8.07 -12.46 -7.13
CA ASP A 235 8.37 -13.12 -8.40
C ASP A 235 9.04 -12.15 -9.40
N PHE A 236 8.89 -10.84 -9.22
CA PHE A 236 9.39 -9.83 -10.15
C PHE A 236 10.90 -9.89 -10.35
N GLU A 237 11.69 -9.88 -9.27
CA GLU A 237 13.16 -9.89 -9.36
C GLU A 237 13.68 -11.16 -10.04
N LYS A 238 13.05 -12.30 -9.73
CA LYS A 238 13.35 -13.58 -10.36
C LYS A 238 13.03 -13.56 -11.85
N TRP A 239 11.86 -13.08 -12.23
CA TRP A 239 11.49 -12.92 -13.63
C TRP A 239 12.48 -12.01 -14.37
N ARG A 240 12.87 -10.92 -13.73
CA ARG A 240 13.71 -9.90 -14.36
C ARG A 240 15.14 -10.38 -14.59
N SER A 241 15.74 -11.03 -13.60
CA SER A 241 17.09 -11.61 -13.71
C SER A 241 17.21 -12.67 -14.80
N THR A 242 16.11 -13.38 -15.15
CA THR A 242 16.12 -14.30 -16.32
C THR A 242 16.21 -13.61 -17.68
N ARG A 243 16.10 -12.27 -17.72
CA ARG A 243 16.09 -11.46 -18.94
C ARG A 243 17.26 -10.51 -19.05
N GLU A 244 18.02 -10.32 -17.99
CA GLU A 244 19.33 -9.72 -18.13
C GLU A 244 20.16 -10.67 -19.01
N PRO A 245 20.66 -10.23 -20.19
CA PRO A 245 21.61 -11.04 -20.93
C PRO A 245 22.76 -11.34 -19.98
N ALA A 246 23.20 -12.60 -19.93
CA ALA A 246 24.41 -12.97 -19.21
C ALA A 246 25.54 -12.11 -19.79
N ASN A 247 25.86 -11.00 -19.12
CA ASN A 247 26.99 -10.18 -19.50
C ASN A 247 28.20 -11.10 -19.35
N GLY A 248 28.73 -11.49 -20.50
CA GLY A 248 29.85 -12.41 -20.59
C GLY A 248 30.99 -11.94 -19.69
N THR A 249 31.46 -12.87 -18.87
CA THR A 249 32.80 -12.89 -18.29
C THR A 249 33.87 -12.47 -19.28
#